data_AF-A0A3C0T7N2-F1
#
_entry.id   AF-A0A3C0T7N2-F1
#
_cell.length_a   1.000
_cell.length_b   1.000
_cell.length_c   1.000
_cell.angle_alpha   90.00
_cell.angle_beta   90.00
_cell.angle_gamma   90.00
#
_symmetry.space_group_name_H-M   'P 1'
#
loop_
_entity.id
_entity.type
_entity.pdbx_description
1 polymer ?
#
loop_
_entity_poly.entity_id
_entity_poly.type
_entity_poly.pdbx_seq_one_letter_code
_entity_poly.pdbx_strand_id
1 'polypeptide(L)'
;MLQEIHAAGGEVFGISSEPHTLAVEAEQEWETGFPIVGDPHHELREECSERGWIDVFANENYGHLRERKWASHPKGYYQPAVIAVHKSGRVLYRWRCVPKFTNMNGAGPRPEAAYTCDKIQAAMNSTEDAPLDREPEMGTETASWFRFMLMLTAHGWFIRPRALPLAREGDKESVNPRKVMRRVYWFLAMWLLLLVVLPIGWFGIVLLAWVVAVIPGLIEIHHQFQNEPDPY
;
A
#
# COMPACT_ATOMS: atom_id res chain seq x y z
N MET A 1 -17.38 14.11 9.83
CA MET A 1 -17.47 12.68 9.51
C MET A 1 -17.67 11.75 10.71
N LEU A 2 -16.66 11.45 11.57
CA LEU A 2 -16.85 10.49 12.68
C LEU A 2 -18.05 10.84 13.58
N GLN A 3 -18.16 12.12 13.95
CA GLN A 3 -19.29 12.64 14.72
C GLN A 3 -20.64 12.45 14.01
N GLU A 4 -20.69 12.56 12.68
CA GLU A 4 -21.92 12.36 11.90
C GLU A 4 -22.32 10.87 11.88
N ILE A 5 -21.34 9.96 11.75
CA ILE A 5 -21.58 8.53 11.82
C ILE A 5 -22.13 8.15 13.20
N HIS A 6 -21.49 8.63 14.28
CA HIS A 6 -21.96 8.40 15.64
C HIS A 6 -23.35 9.02 15.89
N ALA A 7 -23.62 10.23 15.37
CA ALA A 7 -24.92 10.87 15.48
C ALA A 7 -26.03 10.11 14.74
N ALA A 8 -25.68 9.39 13.67
CA ALA A 8 -26.58 8.47 12.97
C ALA A 8 -26.72 7.10 13.67
N GLY A 9 -26.06 6.89 14.81
CA GLY A 9 -26.04 5.63 15.56
C GLY A 9 -25.15 4.54 14.96
N GLY A 10 -24.21 4.92 14.10
CA GLY A 10 -23.19 4.03 13.54
C GLY A 10 -21.89 4.05 14.35
N GLU A 11 -21.03 3.08 14.08
CA GLU A 11 -19.70 2.93 14.69
C GLU A 11 -18.65 2.73 13.61
N VAL A 12 -17.42 3.17 13.87
CA VAL A 12 -16.29 3.02 12.95
C VAL A 12 -15.22 2.16 13.59
N PHE A 13 -14.64 1.26 12.79
CA PHE A 13 -13.54 0.39 13.21
C PHE A 13 -12.45 0.41 12.15
N GLY A 14 -11.20 0.51 12.59
CA GLY A 14 -10.04 0.17 11.77
C GLY A 14 -9.77 -1.32 11.86
N ILE A 15 -9.38 -1.95 10.75
CA ILE A 15 -8.91 -3.34 10.75
C ILE A 15 -7.53 -3.36 10.08
N SER A 16 -6.58 -4.05 10.72
CA SER A 16 -5.21 -4.18 10.23
C SER A 16 -4.80 -5.65 10.23
N SER A 17 -4.04 -6.07 9.22
CA SER A 17 -3.41 -7.40 9.18
C SER A 17 -2.16 -7.53 10.06
N GLU A 18 -1.86 -6.51 10.87
CA GLU A 18 -0.80 -6.55 11.90
C GLU A 18 -1.35 -7.14 13.22
N PRO A 19 -0.48 -7.56 14.16
CA PRO A 19 -0.91 -7.96 15.50
C PRO A 19 -1.69 -6.86 16.23
N HIS A 20 -2.62 -7.26 17.09
CA HIS A 20 -3.48 -6.33 17.84
C HIS A 20 -2.68 -5.32 18.67
N THR A 21 -1.51 -5.68 19.19
CA THR A 21 -0.62 -4.73 19.90
C THR A 21 -0.18 -3.56 19.02
N LEU A 22 0.09 -3.78 17.74
CA LEU A 22 0.45 -2.72 16.80
C LEU A 22 -0.75 -1.91 16.33
N ALA A 23 -1.92 -2.54 16.26
CA ALA A 23 -3.18 -1.86 15.97
C ALA A 23 -3.51 -0.83 17.07
N VAL A 24 -3.38 -1.23 18.34
CA VAL A 24 -3.58 -0.34 19.50
C VAL A 24 -2.52 0.76 19.57
N GLU A 25 -1.26 0.45 19.25
CA GLU A 25 -0.20 1.46 19.13
C GLU A 25 -0.59 2.51 18.06
N ALA A 26 -1.01 2.07 16.88
CA ALA A 26 -1.43 2.98 15.81
C ALA A 26 -2.67 3.81 16.18
N GLU A 27 -3.64 3.24 16.89
CA GLU A 27 -4.81 3.95 17.39
C GLU A 27 -4.40 5.13 18.30
N GLN A 28 -3.44 4.89 19.21
CA GLN A 28 -2.94 5.89 20.14
C GLN A 28 -2.08 6.95 19.44
N GLU A 29 -1.10 6.51 18.65
CA GLU A 29 -0.14 7.40 18.00
C GLU A 29 -0.78 8.27 16.91
N TRP A 30 -1.80 7.77 16.22
CA TRP A 30 -2.50 8.52 15.16
C TRP A 30 -3.74 9.25 15.66
N GLU A 31 -4.09 9.08 16.93
CA GLU A 31 -5.26 9.70 17.57
C GLU A 31 -6.54 9.51 16.71
N THR A 32 -6.76 8.30 16.20
CA THR A 32 -7.80 8.03 15.18
C THR A 32 -9.22 8.36 15.66
N GLY A 33 -9.47 8.29 16.97
CA GLY A 33 -10.78 8.53 17.56
C GLY A 33 -11.77 7.38 17.35
N PHE A 34 -11.28 6.22 16.91
CA PHE A 34 -12.04 4.97 16.77
C PHE A 34 -11.09 3.77 16.94
N PRO A 35 -11.60 2.62 17.43
CA PRO A 35 -10.77 1.46 17.72
C PRO A 35 -10.16 0.83 16.46
N ILE A 36 -8.92 0.34 16.57
CA ILE A 36 -8.28 -0.46 15.52
C ILE A 36 -8.08 -1.89 16.01
N VAL A 37 -8.58 -2.85 15.22
CA VAL A 37 -8.47 -4.28 15.50
C VAL A 37 -7.39 -4.90 14.62
N GLY A 38 -6.38 -5.50 15.24
CA GLY A 38 -5.42 -6.37 14.55
C GLY A 38 -6.03 -7.75 14.26
N ASP A 39 -5.93 -8.16 13.00
CA ASP A 39 -6.36 -9.43 12.43
C ASP A 39 -5.19 -10.13 11.71
N PRO A 40 -4.12 -10.52 12.43
CA PRO A 40 -2.92 -11.11 11.82
C PRO A 40 -3.16 -12.50 11.21
N HIS A 41 -4.25 -13.16 11.59
CA HIS A 41 -4.66 -14.48 11.12
C HIS A 41 -5.82 -14.46 10.13
N HIS A 42 -6.27 -13.26 9.72
CA HIS A 42 -7.25 -13.03 8.67
C HIS A 42 -8.64 -13.61 8.94
N GLU A 43 -9.02 -13.75 10.20
CA GLU A 43 -10.31 -14.30 10.61
C GLU A 43 -11.47 -13.37 10.21
N LEU A 44 -11.32 -12.05 10.42
CA LEU A 44 -12.33 -11.05 10.03
C LEU A 44 -12.42 -10.92 8.52
N ARG A 45 -11.26 -10.99 7.84
CA ARG A 45 -11.22 -11.00 6.36
C ARG A 45 -11.94 -12.22 5.79
N GLU A 46 -11.66 -13.41 6.32
CA GLU A 46 -12.31 -14.67 5.90
C GLU A 46 -13.83 -14.59 6.14
N GLU A 47 -14.26 -14.15 7.33
CA GLU A 47 -15.67 -13.99 7.67
C GLU A 47 -16.39 -12.97 6.76
N CYS A 48 -15.76 -11.84 6.43
CA CYS A 48 -16.31 -10.87 5.48
C CYS A 48 -16.53 -11.47 4.09
N SER A 49 -15.61 -12.32 3.64
CA SER A 49 -15.74 -13.01 2.36
C SER A 49 -16.87 -14.06 2.40
N GLU A 50 -16.94 -14.86 3.45
CA GLU A 50 -17.97 -15.91 3.62
C GLU A 50 -19.40 -15.32 3.71
N ARG A 51 -19.54 -14.15 4.33
CA ARG A 51 -20.80 -13.40 4.38
C ARG A 51 -21.18 -12.73 3.07
N GLY A 52 -20.33 -12.78 2.04
CA GLY A 52 -20.53 -12.10 0.77
C GLY A 52 -20.44 -10.57 0.88
N TRP A 53 -19.90 -10.06 1.98
CA TRP A 53 -19.78 -8.65 2.29
C TRP A 53 -18.71 -8.00 1.43
N ILE A 54 -17.46 -8.46 1.58
CA ILE A 54 -16.33 -8.00 0.79
C ILE A 54 -15.22 -9.05 0.83
N ASP A 55 -14.60 -9.29 -0.31
CA ASP A 55 -13.42 -10.15 -0.43
C ASP A 55 -12.19 -9.24 -0.56
N VAL A 56 -11.36 -9.14 0.47
CA VAL A 56 -10.21 -8.22 0.48
C VAL A 56 -8.98 -8.95 -0.04
N PHE A 57 -8.19 -8.31 -0.92
CA PHE A 57 -6.91 -8.89 -1.34
C PHE A 57 -5.89 -8.83 -0.20
N ALA A 58 -5.10 -9.89 -0.05
CA ALA A 58 -3.96 -9.90 0.85
C ALA A 58 -2.70 -10.30 0.08
N ASN A 59 -1.58 -9.66 0.39
CA ASN A 59 -0.28 -9.97 -0.19
C ASN A 59 0.59 -10.73 0.81
N GLU A 60 0.80 -12.01 0.53
CA GLU A 60 1.65 -12.90 1.33
C GLU A 60 3.15 -12.57 1.20
N ASN A 61 3.56 -11.94 0.09
CA ASN A 61 4.94 -11.57 -0.15
C ASN A 61 5.24 -10.15 0.37
N TYR A 62 5.33 -10.00 1.68
CA TYR A 62 5.72 -8.75 2.33
C TYR A 62 7.25 -8.59 2.46
N GLY A 63 8.03 -9.17 1.56
CA GLY A 63 9.51 -9.15 1.62
C GLY A 63 10.11 -7.74 1.69
N HIS A 64 9.42 -6.76 1.11
CA HIS A 64 9.81 -5.35 1.12
C HIS A 64 9.68 -4.71 2.53
N LEU A 65 9.03 -5.39 3.48
CA LEU A 65 8.89 -4.96 4.87
C LEU A 65 9.93 -5.59 5.81
N ARG A 66 10.76 -6.53 5.34
CA ARG A 66 11.67 -7.33 6.18
C ARG A 66 12.69 -6.53 6.99
N GLU A 67 13.06 -5.32 6.54
CA GLU A 67 13.95 -4.45 7.32
C GLU A 67 13.28 -3.89 8.58
N ARG A 68 11.95 -3.98 8.69
CA ARG A 68 11.14 -3.55 9.84
C ARG A 68 11.01 -4.72 10.81
N LYS A 69 11.84 -4.73 11.85
CA LYS A 69 11.85 -5.81 12.86
C LYS A 69 10.51 -6.00 13.58
N TRP A 70 9.69 -4.95 13.61
CA TRP A 70 8.39 -4.94 14.26
C TRP A 70 7.25 -5.39 13.34
N ALA A 71 7.43 -5.38 12.00
CA ALA A 71 6.35 -5.75 11.08
C ALA A 71 6.12 -7.26 11.13
N SER A 72 4.86 -7.68 11.26
CA SER A 72 4.51 -9.09 11.39
C SER A 72 3.22 -9.41 10.65
N HIS A 73 3.33 -10.13 9.55
CA HIS A 73 2.19 -10.53 8.72
C HIS A 73 2.18 -12.05 8.50
N PRO A 74 1.72 -12.86 9.48
CA PRO A 74 1.74 -14.32 9.38
C PRO A 74 1.05 -14.87 8.13
N LYS A 75 -0.05 -14.25 7.70
CA LYS A 75 -0.80 -14.59 6.48
C LYS A 75 -0.70 -13.52 5.37
N GLY A 76 0.25 -12.58 5.47
CA GLY A 76 0.35 -11.44 4.55
C GLY A 76 -0.43 -10.21 5.00
N TYR A 77 -0.32 -9.12 4.24
CA TYR A 77 -0.92 -7.83 4.57
C TYR A 77 -2.11 -7.47 3.68
N TYR A 78 -3.07 -6.73 4.21
CA TYR A 78 -4.24 -6.32 3.45
C TYR A 78 -3.94 -5.23 2.44
N GLN A 79 -4.56 -5.35 1.27
CA GLN A 79 -4.81 -4.19 0.44
C GLN A 79 -5.94 -3.36 1.07
N PRO A 80 -5.93 -2.02 0.89
CA PRO A 80 -6.97 -1.17 1.46
C PRO A 80 -8.36 -1.55 0.98
N ALA A 81 -9.32 -1.48 1.89
CA ALA A 81 -10.73 -1.70 1.61
C ALA A 81 -11.59 -0.87 2.56
N VAL A 82 -12.83 -0.62 2.17
CA VAL A 82 -13.85 0.04 2.98
C VAL A 82 -15.14 -0.75 2.85
N ILE A 83 -15.80 -1.00 3.97
CA ILE A 83 -17.13 -1.59 3.99
C ILE A 83 -17.98 -0.87 5.05
N ALA A 84 -19.25 -0.64 4.70
CA ALA A 84 -20.28 -0.19 5.62
C ALA A 84 -21.42 -1.20 5.62
N VAL A 85 -21.81 -1.67 6.80
CA VAL A 85 -22.85 -2.69 6.98
C VAL A 85 -23.92 -2.13 7.92
N HIS A 86 -25.17 -2.23 7.52
CA HIS A 86 -26.31 -1.92 8.38
C HIS A 86 -26.46 -2.99 9.46
N LYS A 87 -27.03 -2.66 10.63
CA LYS A 87 -27.26 -3.62 11.73
C LYS A 87 -28.03 -4.90 11.36
N SER A 88 -28.75 -4.90 10.24
CA SER A 88 -29.43 -6.09 9.70
C SER A 88 -28.50 -7.04 8.92
N GLY A 89 -27.22 -6.70 8.75
CA GLY A 89 -26.26 -7.43 7.92
C GLY A 89 -26.24 -7.03 6.44
N ARG A 90 -27.05 -6.03 6.05
CA ARG A 90 -27.11 -5.51 4.67
C ARG A 90 -25.94 -4.58 4.39
N VAL A 91 -25.29 -4.73 3.24
CA VAL A 91 -24.18 -3.88 2.81
C VAL A 91 -24.71 -2.54 2.32
N LEU A 92 -24.24 -1.45 2.93
CA LEU A 92 -24.56 -0.07 2.55
C LEU A 92 -23.54 0.51 1.58
N TYR A 93 -22.28 0.09 1.70
CA TYR A 93 -21.20 0.47 0.81
C TYR A 93 -20.09 -0.57 0.88
N ARG A 94 -19.40 -0.81 -0.23
CA ARG A 94 -18.20 -1.63 -0.24
C ARG A 94 -17.27 -1.23 -1.39
N TRP A 95 -15.99 -1.15 -1.07
CA TRP A 95 -14.92 -0.90 -2.01
C TRP A 95 -13.69 -1.68 -1.56
N ARG A 96 -12.96 -2.25 -2.52
CA ARG A 96 -11.65 -2.87 -2.28
C ARG A 96 -10.65 -2.36 -3.30
N CYS A 97 -9.42 -2.17 -2.88
CA CYS A 97 -8.34 -1.94 -3.81
C CYS A 97 -8.02 -3.24 -4.55
N VAL A 98 -8.10 -3.22 -5.89
CA VAL A 98 -7.53 -4.26 -6.73
C VAL A 98 -6.06 -3.91 -6.96
N PRO A 99 -5.11 -4.68 -6.42
CA PRO A 99 -3.70 -4.31 -6.48
C PRO A 99 -3.20 -4.37 -7.93
N LYS A 100 -2.73 -3.23 -8.45
CA LYS A 100 -2.19 -3.08 -9.80
C LYS A 100 -0.90 -2.26 -9.73
N PHE A 101 0.02 -2.45 -10.67
CA PHE A 101 1.22 -1.59 -10.72
C PHE A 101 0.88 -0.10 -10.93
N THR A 102 -0.27 0.19 -11.56
CA THR A 102 -0.72 1.56 -11.85
C THR A 102 -1.30 2.29 -10.65
N ASN A 103 -1.82 1.60 -9.62
CA ASN A 103 -2.43 2.23 -8.44
C ASN A 103 -1.49 2.27 -7.23
N MET A 104 -0.24 2.65 -7.55
CA MET A 104 0.82 2.87 -6.57
C MET A 104 1.04 1.63 -5.72
N ASN A 105 1.27 0.50 -6.41
CA ASN A 105 1.90 -0.64 -5.76
C ASN A 105 1.01 -1.34 -4.71
N GLY A 106 -0.31 -1.30 -4.92
CA GLY A 106 -1.31 -2.01 -4.11
C GLY A 106 -2.11 -1.17 -3.10
N ALA A 107 -1.59 -0.04 -2.57
CA ALA A 107 -2.19 0.57 -1.37
C ALA A 107 -2.23 2.11 -1.31
N GLY A 108 -2.04 2.80 -2.43
CA GLY A 108 -1.97 4.26 -2.46
C GLY A 108 -3.32 4.97 -2.30
N PRO A 109 -4.16 4.95 -3.35
CA PRO A 109 -5.40 5.70 -3.36
C PRO A 109 -6.48 4.99 -2.54
N ARG A 110 -7.31 5.79 -1.88
CA ARG A 110 -8.52 5.35 -1.16
C ARG A 110 -9.69 6.21 -1.64
N PRO A 111 -10.93 5.71 -1.60
CA PRO A 111 -12.11 6.53 -1.81
C PRO A 111 -12.08 7.76 -0.90
N GLU A 112 -12.54 8.88 -1.45
CA GLU A 112 -12.73 10.11 -0.69
C GLU A 112 -13.79 9.87 0.40
N ALA A 113 -13.56 10.47 1.57
CA ALA A 113 -14.32 10.23 2.77
C ALA A 113 -15.78 10.73 2.68
N ALA A 114 -15.99 11.96 2.21
CA ALA A 114 -17.30 12.53 1.92
C ALA A 114 -18.04 11.74 0.82
N TYR A 115 -17.37 11.40 -0.29
CA TYR A 115 -17.94 10.54 -1.33
C TYR A 115 -18.46 9.22 -0.75
N THR A 116 -17.65 8.58 0.12
CA THR A 116 -18.01 7.33 0.79
C THR A 116 -19.25 7.52 1.68
N CYS A 117 -19.28 8.59 2.48
CA CYS A 117 -20.43 8.91 3.32
C CYS A 117 -21.71 9.15 2.52
N ASP A 118 -21.64 9.89 1.41
CA ASP A 118 -22.78 10.15 0.54
C ASP A 118 -23.35 8.86 -0.05
N LYS A 119 -22.49 7.92 -0.47
CA LYS A 119 -22.92 6.59 -0.94
C LYS A 119 -23.61 5.79 0.15
N ILE A 120 -23.06 5.79 1.37
CA ILE A 120 -23.66 5.11 2.52
C ILE A 120 -25.05 5.69 2.80
N GLN A 121 -25.18 7.02 2.87
CA GLN A 121 -26.45 7.69 3.14
C GLN A 121 -27.49 7.40 2.05
N ALA A 122 -27.09 7.43 0.77
CA ALA A 122 -27.98 7.08 -0.33
C ALA A 122 -28.49 5.63 -0.23
N ALA A 123 -27.62 4.69 0.16
CA ALA A 123 -27.96 3.28 0.30
C ALA A 123 -28.85 2.96 1.53
N MET A 124 -29.00 3.89 2.48
CA MET A 124 -29.91 3.72 3.63
C MET A 124 -31.37 3.57 3.18
N ASN A 125 -31.75 4.19 2.07
CA ASN A 125 -33.11 4.12 1.51
C ASN A 125 -33.36 2.89 0.62
N SER A 126 -32.32 2.08 0.36
CA SER A 126 -32.42 0.85 -0.44
C SER A 126 -32.75 -0.35 0.43
N THR A 127 -33.34 -1.38 -0.18
CA THR A 127 -33.56 -2.70 0.45
C THR A 127 -32.51 -3.74 0.03
N GLU A 128 -31.72 -3.46 -1.00
CA GLU A 128 -30.70 -4.36 -1.54
C GLU A 128 -29.29 -4.02 -1.00
N ASP A 129 -28.39 -4.99 -1.11
CA ASP A 129 -26.96 -4.79 -0.83
C ASP A 129 -26.35 -3.87 -1.89
N ALA A 130 -25.49 -2.95 -1.45
CA ALA A 130 -24.75 -2.11 -2.37
C ALA A 130 -23.80 -2.95 -3.26
N PRO A 131 -23.73 -2.68 -4.57
CA PRO A 131 -22.75 -3.32 -5.44
C PRO A 131 -21.32 -2.91 -5.04
N LEU A 132 -20.33 -3.67 -5.51
CA LEU A 132 -18.93 -3.30 -5.35
C LEU A 132 -18.65 -2.02 -6.13
N ASP A 133 -18.18 -0.98 -5.44
CA ASP A 133 -17.77 0.26 -6.08
C ASP A 133 -16.46 0.06 -6.84
N ARG A 134 -16.49 0.27 -8.15
CA ARG A 134 -15.35 0.07 -9.06
C ARG A 134 -14.69 1.37 -9.50
N GLU A 135 -15.43 2.48 -9.39
CA GLU A 135 -15.01 3.80 -9.85
C GLU A 135 -15.30 4.84 -8.76
N PRO A 136 -14.74 4.67 -7.54
CA PRO A 136 -14.93 5.65 -6.50
C PRO A 136 -14.23 6.96 -6.87
N GLU A 137 -14.75 8.06 -6.34
CA GLU A 137 -13.97 9.28 -6.28
C GLU A 137 -12.79 9.06 -5.33
N MET A 138 -11.56 9.19 -5.84
CA MET A 138 -10.35 8.92 -5.06
C MET A 138 -9.85 10.17 -4.36
N GLY A 139 -9.48 10.07 -3.08
CA GLY A 139 -8.97 11.20 -2.31
C GLY A 139 -7.56 11.65 -2.70
N THR A 140 -6.81 10.82 -3.45
CA THR A 140 -5.44 11.13 -3.90
C THR A 140 -5.14 10.50 -5.25
N GLU A 141 -4.30 11.15 -6.05
CA GLU A 141 -3.78 10.60 -7.30
C GLU A 141 -2.80 9.43 -7.06
N THR A 142 -2.65 8.57 -8.06
CA THR A 142 -1.70 7.46 -8.03
C THR A 142 -0.31 7.91 -8.49
N ALA A 143 0.74 7.49 -7.78
CA ALA A 143 2.09 7.69 -8.29
C ALA A 143 2.40 6.69 -9.41
N SER A 144 3.10 7.16 -10.44
CA SER A 144 3.59 6.32 -11.54
C SER A 144 4.50 5.19 -11.04
N TRP A 145 4.22 3.96 -11.48
CA TRP A 145 5.04 2.77 -11.20
C TRP A 145 6.53 2.99 -11.48
N PHE A 146 6.85 3.63 -12.60
CA PHE A 146 8.23 3.91 -12.98
C PHE A 146 8.92 4.83 -11.98
N ARG A 147 8.24 5.91 -11.54
CA ARG A 147 8.76 6.83 -10.53
C ARG A 147 8.97 6.11 -9.20
N PHE A 148 8.01 5.26 -8.81
CA PHE A 148 8.12 4.46 -7.61
C PHE A 148 9.33 3.53 -7.63
N MET A 149 9.53 2.79 -8.74
CA MET A 149 10.65 1.86 -8.86
C MET A 149 12.02 2.56 -8.95
N LEU A 150 12.06 3.75 -9.56
CA LEU A 150 13.24 4.60 -9.54
C LEU A 150 13.61 5.03 -8.12
N MET A 151 12.63 5.38 -7.28
CA MET A 151 12.87 5.72 -5.87
C MET A 151 13.44 4.53 -5.08
N LEU A 152 12.87 3.33 -5.25
CA LEU A 152 13.36 2.14 -4.54
C LEU A 152 14.78 1.78 -4.97
N THR A 153 15.06 1.85 -6.27
CA THR A 153 16.40 1.61 -6.83
C THR A 153 17.40 2.63 -6.31
N ALA A 154 17.05 3.92 -6.27
CA ALA A 154 17.91 4.98 -5.74
C ALA A 154 18.14 4.86 -4.22
N HIS A 155 17.14 4.40 -3.47
CA HIS A 155 17.31 4.07 -2.05
C HIS A 155 18.33 2.94 -1.88
N GLY A 156 18.23 1.92 -2.73
CA GLY A 156 19.15 0.79 -2.84
C GLY A 156 20.52 1.05 -3.49
N TRP A 157 20.91 2.32 -3.66
CA TRP A 157 22.15 2.74 -4.33
C TRP A 157 22.35 2.17 -5.73
N PHE A 158 21.25 1.92 -6.44
CA PHE A 158 21.23 1.37 -7.81
C PHE A 158 21.84 -0.03 -7.95
N ILE A 159 21.99 -0.78 -6.85
CA ILE A 159 22.47 -2.17 -6.86
C ILE A 159 21.36 -3.12 -6.42
N ARG A 160 20.73 -2.87 -5.27
CA ARG A 160 19.62 -3.68 -4.78
C ARG A 160 18.50 -2.76 -4.30
N PRO A 161 17.37 -2.64 -5.02
CA PRO A 161 16.25 -1.79 -4.63
C PRO A 161 15.81 -2.07 -3.19
N ARG A 162 15.43 -1.02 -2.47
CA ARG A 162 14.97 -1.12 -1.06
C ARG A 162 13.72 -0.29 -0.83
N ALA A 163 12.75 -0.87 -0.13
CA ALA A 163 11.58 -0.17 0.33
C ALA A 163 11.97 1.05 1.18
N LEU A 164 11.18 2.12 1.10
CA LEU A 164 11.39 3.26 1.98
C LEU A 164 11.09 2.85 3.44
N PRO A 165 11.90 3.33 4.40
CA PRO A 165 11.64 3.06 5.81
C PRO A 165 10.29 3.68 6.22
N LEU A 166 9.51 2.96 7.04
CA LEU A 166 8.53 3.59 7.92
C LEU A 166 9.22 3.67 9.27
N ALA A 167 9.54 4.88 9.70
CA ALA A 167 10.23 5.13 10.96
C ALA A 167 9.21 5.13 12.11
N ARG A 168 9.57 4.50 13.23
CA ARG A 168 8.93 4.73 14.53
C ARG A 168 9.66 5.83 15.29
N GLU A 169 9.04 6.36 16.34
CA GLU A 169 9.71 7.28 17.24
C GLU A 169 11.00 6.65 17.78
N GLY A 170 12.13 7.37 17.67
CA GLY A 170 13.46 6.89 18.03
C GLY A 170 14.21 6.12 16.93
N ASP A 171 13.58 5.78 15.81
CA ASP A 171 14.30 5.25 14.64
C ASP A 171 15.16 6.34 14.01
N LYS A 172 16.41 6.00 13.65
CA LYS A 172 17.19 6.86 12.75
C LYS A 172 16.51 6.82 11.39
N GLU A 173 15.92 7.93 10.94
CA GLU A 173 15.42 8.07 9.56
C GLU A 173 16.53 7.61 8.60
N SER A 174 16.42 6.39 8.07
CA SER A 174 17.50 5.83 7.27
C SER A 174 17.62 6.59 5.96
N VAL A 175 16.50 7.14 5.45
CA VAL A 175 16.42 7.89 4.20
C VAL A 175 15.20 8.82 4.14
N ASN A 176 15.41 10.07 3.69
CA ASN A 176 14.34 11.01 3.36
C ASN A 176 13.96 10.91 1.87
N PRO A 177 12.69 10.60 1.51
CA PRO A 177 12.26 10.41 0.12
C PRO A 177 12.55 11.59 -0.81
N ARG A 178 12.44 12.84 -0.31
CA ARG A 178 12.75 14.04 -1.09
C ARG A 178 14.25 14.15 -1.41
N LYS A 179 15.11 13.57 -0.58
CA LYS A 179 16.57 13.54 -0.78
C LYS A 179 17.04 12.32 -1.59
N VAL A 180 16.22 11.25 -1.70
CA VAL A 180 16.54 10.06 -2.52
C VAL A 180 16.72 10.42 -3.98
N MET A 181 15.85 11.27 -4.53
CA MET A 181 15.93 11.66 -5.93
C MET A 181 17.23 12.37 -6.29
N ARG A 182 17.91 12.99 -5.31
CA ARG A 182 19.24 13.56 -5.52
C ARG A 182 20.27 12.49 -5.91
N ARG A 183 20.13 11.26 -5.42
CA ARG A 183 21.01 10.13 -5.78
C ARG A 183 20.85 9.77 -7.25
N VAL A 184 19.68 9.94 -7.85
CA VAL A 184 19.45 9.73 -9.29
C VAL A 184 20.31 10.69 -10.10
N TYR A 185 20.31 11.99 -9.76
CA TYR A 185 21.14 12.96 -10.47
C TYR A 185 22.63 12.64 -10.38
N TRP A 186 23.13 12.28 -9.19
CA TRP A 186 24.52 11.87 -9.01
C TRP A 186 24.87 10.61 -9.79
N PHE A 187 23.96 9.63 -9.79
CA PHE A 187 24.15 8.38 -10.53
C PHE A 187 24.23 8.62 -12.04
N LEU A 188 23.32 9.45 -12.59
CA LEU A 188 23.36 9.84 -14.00
C LEU A 188 24.64 10.62 -14.34
N ALA A 189 25.05 11.57 -13.49
CA ALA A 189 26.29 12.32 -13.68
C ALA A 189 27.52 11.41 -13.68
N MET A 190 27.56 10.40 -12.81
CA MET A 190 28.62 9.39 -12.77
C MET A 190 28.66 8.56 -14.07
N TRP A 191 27.51 8.10 -14.57
CA TRP A 191 27.47 7.37 -15.85
C TRP A 191 27.92 8.22 -17.04
N LEU A 192 27.52 9.49 -17.07
CA LEU A 192 27.98 10.44 -18.08
C LEU A 192 29.50 10.64 -18.01
N LEU A 193 30.07 10.77 -16.81
CA LEU A 193 31.51 10.86 -16.62
C LEU A 193 32.23 9.59 -17.10
N LEU A 194 31.72 8.40 -16.74
CA LEU A 194 32.29 7.13 -17.20
C LEU A 194 32.26 7.00 -18.72
N LEU A 195 31.19 7.46 -19.37
CA LEU A 195 31.07 7.47 -20.83
C LEU A 195 32.13 8.36 -21.50
N VAL A 196 32.47 9.50 -20.89
CA VAL A 196 33.48 10.44 -21.42
C VAL A 196 34.91 9.94 -21.16
N VAL A 197 35.15 9.31 -20.01
CA VAL A 197 36.50 8.92 -19.56
C VAL A 197 36.93 7.54 -20.08
N LEU A 198 36.00 6.58 -20.21
CA LEU A 198 36.33 5.23 -20.62
C LEU A 198 36.21 5.03 -22.13
N PRO A 199 37.09 4.21 -22.75
CA PRO A 199 36.84 3.70 -24.09
C PRO A 199 35.50 2.96 -24.16
N ILE A 200 34.79 3.08 -25.28
CA ILE A 200 33.41 2.60 -25.43
C ILE A 200 33.23 1.11 -25.08
N GLY A 201 34.23 0.27 -25.38
CA GLY A 201 34.22 -1.15 -25.02
C GLY A 201 34.23 -1.39 -23.51
N TRP A 202 35.06 -0.65 -22.77
CA TRP A 202 35.11 -0.73 -21.30
C TRP A 202 33.86 -0.17 -20.66
N PHE A 203 33.33 0.94 -21.17
CA PHE A 203 32.03 1.46 -20.74
C PHE A 203 30.93 0.41 -20.90
N GLY A 204 30.89 -0.28 -22.05
CA GLY A 204 29.93 -1.35 -22.31
C GLY A 204 30.03 -2.52 -21.32
N ILE A 205 31.25 -2.94 -20.96
CA ILE A 205 31.47 -4.00 -19.96
C ILE A 205 30.96 -3.56 -18.58
N VAL A 206 31.28 -2.34 -18.15
CA VAL A 206 30.83 -1.79 -16.86
C VAL A 206 29.30 -1.67 -16.82
N LEU A 207 28.68 -1.19 -17.90
CA LEU A 207 27.24 -1.12 -18.03
C LEU A 207 26.60 -2.52 -17.95
N LEU A 208 27.14 -3.49 -18.67
CA LEU A 208 26.64 -4.86 -18.65
C LEU A 208 26.75 -5.47 -17.25
N ALA A 209 27.89 -5.29 -16.57
CA ALA A 209 28.10 -5.78 -15.22
C ALA A 209 27.09 -5.15 -14.23
N TRP A 210 26.82 -3.84 -14.36
CA TRP A 210 25.81 -3.17 -13.56
C TRP A 210 24.40 -3.69 -13.83
N VAL A 211 24.02 -3.88 -15.10
CA VAL A 211 22.72 -4.47 -15.49
C VAL A 211 22.54 -5.85 -14.87
N VAL A 212 23.56 -6.72 -14.99
CA VAL A 212 23.54 -8.07 -14.38
C VAL A 212 23.39 -7.99 -12.86
N ALA A 213 24.04 -7.01 -12.21
CA ALA A 213 23.95 -6.84 -10.76
C ALA A 213 22.57 -6.34 -10.28
N VAL A 214 21.92 -5.43 -11.02
CA VAL A 214 20.67 -4.80 -10.58
C VAL A 214 19.41 -5.62 -10.90
N ILE A 215 19.42 -6.41 -11.98
CA ILE A 215 18.26 -7.20 -12.43
C ILE A 215 17.68 -8.11 -11.33
N PRO A 216 18.47 -8.90 -10.58
CA PRO A 216 17.92 -9.78 -9.55
C PRO A 216 17.14 -9.02 -8.48
N GLY A 217 17.63 -7.84 -8.08
CA GLY A 217 16.94 -6.97 -7.11
C GLY A 217 15.66 -6.35 -7.67
N LEU A 218 15.63 -6.01 -8.96
CA LEU A 218 14.42 -5.52 -9.64
C LEU A 218 13.35 -6.62 -9.77
N ILE A 219 13.76 -7.86 -10.05
CA ILE A 219 12.85 -9.01 -10.09
C ILE A 219 12.32 -9.29 -8.67
N GLU A 220 13.20 -9.31 -7.66
CA GLU A 220 12.83 -9.53 -6.27
C GLU A 220 11.76 -8.53 -5.81
N ILE A 221 12.00 -7.23 -6.01
CA ILE A 221 11.07 -6.18 -5.57
C ILE A 221 9.77 -6.20 -6.39
N HIS A 222 9.83 -6.53 -7.69
CA HIS A 222 8.65 -6.66 -8.52
C HIS A 222 7.71 -7.76 -8.03
N HIS A 223 8.25 -8.92 -7.62
CA HIS A 223 7.47 -10.02 -7.07
C HIS A 223 6.93 -9.76 -5.66
N GLN A 224 7.52 -8.83 -4.91
CA GLN A 224 7.06 -8.45 -3.57
C GLN A 224 5.82 -7.57 -3.59
N PHE A 225 5.43 -7.06 -4.76
CA PHE A 225 4.24 -6.26 -4.91
C PHE A 225 3.20 -7.00 -5.71
N GLN A 226 2.04 -7.19 -5.08
CA GLN A 226 0.92 -7.91 -5.66
C GLN A 226 0.40 -7.16 -6.88
N ASN A 227 0.07 -7.91 -7.92
CA ASN A 227 -0.57 -7.41 -9.12
C ASN A 227 -1.56 -8.46 -9.61
N GLU A 228 -2.84 -8.17 -9.43
CA GLU A 228 -3.91 -9.11 -9.75
C GLU A 228 -4.59 -8.72 -11.07
N PRO A 229 -4.96 -9.69 -11.92
CA PRO A 229 -5.94 -9.43 -12.95
C PRO A 229 -7.25 -9.03 -12.27
N ASP A 230 -7.96 -8.07 -12.85
CA ASP A 230 -9.30 -7.70 -12.40
C ASP A 230 -10.30 -8.47 -13.27
N PRO A 231 -10.91 -9.56 -12.77
CA PRO A 231 -11.70 -10.45 -13.61
C PRO A 231 -13.11 -9.91 -13.90
N TYR A 232 -13.41 -8.66 -13.51
CA TYR A 232 -14.76 -8.11 -13.51
C TYR A 232 -14.91 -6.79 -14.24
#